data_AF-A0A0K8WMM6-F1
#
_entry.id   AF-A0A0K8WMM6-F1
#
_cell.length_a   1.000
_cell.length_b   1.000
_cell.length_c   1.000
_cell.angle_alpha   90.00
_cell.angle_beta   90.00
_cell.angle_gamma   90.00
#
_symmetry.space_group_name_H-M   'P 1'
#
loop_
_entity.id
_entity.type
_entity.pdbx_description
1 polymer ?
#
loop_
_entity_poly.entity_id
_entity_poly.type
_entity_poly.pdbx_seq_one_letter_code
_entity_poly.pdbx_strand_id
1 'polypeptide(L)'
;VTCDTEDVIDSLVTEYMDGKSELNNETLNGFLELLGDAYFIHPTYRLLKYNVNSSRSDLRGIINFDYRGPYSYSPYYTNSSKDFGTVHIDDSLYLFNGPVGLSNGYAKQSPEAALVKRYVRLYQSFAENGYSDEFAGIEECNDLNFPNCEYL
;
A
#
# COMPACT_ATOMS: atom_id res chain seq x y z
N VAL A 1 -9.59 -14.55 22.81
CA VAL A 1 -10.56 -13.45 22.64
C VAL A 1 -11.31 -13.76 21.36
N THR A 2 -12.62 -13.92 21.41
CA THR A 2 -13.47 -14.03 20.22
C THR A 2 -13.57 -12.62 19.63
N CYS A 3 -12.92 -12.38 18.49
CA CYS A 3 -12.82 -11.04 17.91
C CYS A 3 -14.07 -10.63 17.11
N ASP A 4 -14.91 -11.60 16.72
CA ASP A 4 -16.09 -11.39 15.88
C ASP A 4 -17.35 -11.20 16.72
N THR A 5 -17.29 -10.30 17.71
CA THR A 5 -18.50 -9.94 18.48
C THR A 5 -19.39 -9.02 17.65
N GLU A 6 -20.71 -9.11 17.85
CA GLU A 6 -21.69 -8.23 17.18
C GLU A 6 -21.31 -6.75 17.31
N ASP A 7 -20.87 -6.31 18.49
CA ASP A 7 -20.46 -4.91 18.74
C ASP A 7 -19.28 -4.44 17.86
N VAL A 8 -18.34 -5.36 17.55
CA VAL A 8 -17.18 -5.04 16.71
C VAL A 8 -17.61 -4.94 15.25
N ILE A 9 -18.46 -5.86 14.80
CA ILE A 9 -19.01 -5.83 13.45
C ILE A 9 -19.85 -4.56 13.24
N ASP A 10 -20.72 -4.22 14.19
CA ASP A 10 -21.54 -3.00 14.13
C ASP A 10 -20.70 -1.73 14.06
N SER A 11 -19.61 -1.68 14.84
CA SER A 11 -18.67 -0.55 14.80
C SER A 11 -17.98 -0.43 13.44
N LEU A 12 -17.52 -1.55 12.85
CA LEU A 12 -16.88 -1.55 11.53
C LEU A 12 -17.85 -1.17 10.41
N VAL A 13 -19.09 -1.69 10.46
CA VAL A 13 -20.14 -1.34 9.49
C VAL A 13 -20.53 0.13 9.59
N THR A 14 -20.58 0.67 10.81
CA THR A 14 -20.84 2.09 11.05
C THR A 14 -19.74 2.97 10.48
N GLU A 15 -18.48 2.64 10.77
CA GLU A 15 -17.33 3.45 10.36
C GLU A 15 -17.12 3.44 8.83
N TYR A 16 -17.11 2.26 8.22
CA TYR A 16 -16.71 2.12 6.82
C TYR A 16 -17.90 2.12 5.85
N MET A 17 -19.10 1.78 6.28
CA MET A 17 -20.26 1.59 5.37
C MET A 17 -21.49 2.39 5.80
N ASP A 18 -21.31 3.45 6.61
CA ASP A 18 -22.40 4.31 7.10
C ASP A 18 -23.55 3.55 7.77
N GLY A 19 -23.25 2.44 8.46
CA GLY A 19 -24.26 1.60 9.12
C GLY A 19 -25.02 0.67 8.17
N LYS A 20 -24.68 0.64 6.87
CA LYS A 20 -25.33 -0.22 5.87
C LYS A 20 -24.59 -1.55 5.76
N SER A 21 -25.25 -2.64 6.18
CA SER A 21 -24.67 -3.99 6.13
C SER A 21 -24.77 -4.67 4.75
N GLU A 22 -25.49 -4.08 3.79
CA GLU A 22 -25.63 -4.64 2.45
C GLU A 22 -24.41 -4.27 1.59
N LEU A 23 -23.79 -5.26 0.95
CA LEU A 23 -22.72 -5.04 -0.02
C LEU A 23 -23.30 -4.71 -1.40
N ASN A 24 -23.14 -3.47 -1.82
CA ASN A 24 -23.62 -2.95 -3.09
C ASN A 24 -22.69 -1.83 -3.60
N ASN A 25 -23.07 -1.14 -4.68
CA ASN A 25 -22.23 -0.09 -5.25
C ASN A 25 -22.01 1.12 -4.31
N GLU A 26 -22.90 1.35 -3.34
CA GLU A 26 -22.76 2.43 -2.36
C GLU A 26 -21.75 2.06 -1.26
N THR A 27 -21.75 0.82 -0.79
CA THR A 27 -20.90 0.35 0.32
C THR A 27 -19.56 -0.23 -0.13
N LEU A 28 -19.39 -0.49 -1.43
CA LEU A 28 -18.21 -1.17 -1.97
C LEU A 28 -16.89 -0.48 -1.61
N ASN A 29 -16.79 0.84 -1.77
CA ASN A 29 -15.53 1.55 -1.52
C ASN A 29 -15.14 1.45 -0.04
N GLY A 30 -16.08 1.72 0.86
CA GLY A 30 -15.88 1.58 2.30
C GLY A 30 -15.54 0.15 2.71
N PHE A 31 -16.19 -0.84 2.11
CA PHE A 31 -15.82 -2.25 2.33
C PHE A 31 -14.39 -2.55 1.87
N LEU A 32 -13.94 -2.00 0.74
CA LEU A 32 -12.56 -2.16 0.26
C LEU A 32 -11.55 -1.43 1.16
N GLU A 33 -11.89 -0.25 1.68
CA GLU A 33 -11.09 0.49 2.66
C GLU A 33 -10.94 -0.31 3.96
N LEU A 34 -12.03 -0.90 4.48
CA LEU A 34 -11.99 -1.79 5.63
C LEU A 34 -11.02 -2.96 5.42
N LEU A 35 -11.07 -3.60 4.24
CA LEU A 35 -10.15 -4.69 3.92
C LEU A 35 -8.71 -4.18 3.80
N GLY A 36 -8.49 -3.01 3.18
CA GLY A 36 -7.18 -2.36 3.11
C GLY A 36 -6.58 -2.13 4.49
N ASP A 37 -7.39 -1.58 5.40
CA ASP A 37 -6.97 -1.30 6.76
C ASP A 37 -6.70 -2.57 7.57
N ALA A 38 -7.62 -3.53 7.50
CA ALA A 38 -7.49 -4.77 8.26
C ALA A 38 -6.27 -5.60 7.84
N TYR A 39 -6.00 -5.70 6.54
CA TYR A 39 -4.97 -6.60 6.00
C TYR A 39 -3.61 -5.93 5.77
N PHE A 40 -3.54 -4.61 5.61
CA PHE A 40 -2.29 -3.92 5.25
C PHE A 40 -1.96 -2.73 6.16
N ILE A 41 -2.87 -1.79 6.35
CA ILE A 41 -2.55 -0.55 7.09
C ILE A 41 -2.41 -0.81 8.58
N HIS A 42 -3.33 -1.54 9.21
CA HIS A 42 -3.26 -1.84 10.64
C HIS A 42 -2.02 -2.67 11.01
N PRO A 43 -1.66 -3.76 10.30
CA PRO A 43 -0.39 -4.45 10.52
C PRO A 43 0.84 -3.53 10.38
N THR A 44 0.84 -2.62 9.40
CA THR A 44 1.92 -1.63 9.21
C THR A 44 1.98 -0.65 10.39
N TYR A 45 0.83 -0.11 10.82
CA TYR A 45 0.74 0.71 12.03
C TYR A 45 1.30 -0.01 13.27
N ARG A 46 0.97 -1.30 13.44
CA ARG A 46 1.49 -2.12 14.55
C ARG A 46 3.01 -2.28 14.45
N LEU A 47 3.54 -2.53 13.24
CA LEU A 47 4.98 -2.61 13.00
C LEU A 47 5.68 -1.31 13.43
N LEU A 48 5.18 -0.16 13.00
CA LEU A 48 5.74 1.15 13.36
C LEU A 48 5.66 1.39 14.85
N LYS A 49 4.51 1.10 15.47
CA LYS A 49 4.33 1.21 16.92
C LYS A 49 5.36 0.37 17.67
N TYR A 50 5.62 -0.86 17.24
CA TYR A 50 6.64 -1.69 17.88
C TYR A 50 8.05 -1.18 17.64
N ASN A 51 8.36 -0.67 16.44
CA ASN A 51 9.68 -0.14 16.14
C ASN A 51 9.99 1.11 16.98
N VAL A 52 9.04 2.05 17.04
CA VAL A 52 9.15 3.28 17.82
C VAL A 52 9.33 2.99 19.32
N ASN A 53 8.62 1.99 19.86
CA ASN A 53 8.75 1.57 21.26
C ASN A 53 9.96 0.64 21.53
N SER A 54 10.83 0.42 20.55
CA SER A 54 11.99 -0.46 20.69
C SER A 54 13.29 0.31 20.70
N SER A 55 14.39 -0.35 21.07
CA SER A 55 15.74 0.19 20.91
C SER A 55 16.33 -0.06 19.51
N ARG A 56 15.51 -0.44 18.52
CA ARG A 56 15.96 -0.70 17.15
C ARG A 56 16.13 0.61 16.40
N SER A 57 17.13 0.63 15.52
CA SER A 57 17.48 1.79 14.70
C SER A 57 17.71 1.38 13.24
N ASP A 58 17.04 0.32 12.78
CA ASP A 58 17.24 -0.29 11.47
C ASP A 58 16.02 -0.18 10.54
N LEU A 59 14.90 0.37 11.02
CA LEU A 59 13.86 0.90 10.14
C LEU A 59 14.42 2.13 9.41
N ARG A 60 14.44 2.10 8.08
CA ARG A 60 15.02 3.16 7.24
C ARG A 60 14.02 4.02 6.49
N GLY A 61 12.76 3.58 6.44
CA GLY A 61 11.72 4.27 5.70
C GLY A 61 10.52 3.37 5.45
N ILE A 62 9.45 4.00 4.98
CA ILE A 62 8.20 3.38 4.57
C ILE A 62 7.94 3.86 3.14
N ILE A 63 7.44 2.96 2.29
CA ILE A 63 7.03 3.29 0.93
C ILE A 63 5.52 3.20 0.89
N ASN A 64 4.86 4.25 0.42
CA ASN A 64 3.44 4.21 0.05
C ASN A 64 3.33 4.26 -1.48
N PHE A 65 3.15 3.10 -2.10
CA PHE A 65 2.96 3.04 -3.54
C PHE A 65 1.49 3.35 -3.89
N ASP A 66 1.23 4.58 -4.34
CA ASP A 66 -0.10 5.02 -4.81
C ASP A 66 -0.04 5.61 -6.23
N TYR A 67 0.52 4.83 -7.16
CA TYR A 67 0.54 5.21 -8.56
C TYR A 67 -0.33 4.26 -9.40
N ARG A 68 -1.49 4.77 -9.81
CA ARG A 68 -2.36 4.11 -10.79
C ARG A 68 -1.86 4.37 -12.21
N GLY A 69 -1.09 3.44 -12.77
CA GLY A 69 -0.70 3.51 -14.19
C GLY A 69 -1.57 2.64 -15.11
N PRO A 70 -1.08 2.33 -16.34
CA PRO A 70 -1.89 1.71 -17.39
C PRO A 70 -2.17 0.22 -17.17
N TYR A 71 -1.41 -0.43 -16.28
CA TYR A 71 -1.57 -1.84 -15.94
C TYR A 71 -1.97 -1.97 -14.47
N SER A 72 -2.79 -2.96 -14.16
CA SER A 72 -3.19 -3.31 -12.80
C SER A 72 -3.66 -4.76 -12.76
N TYR A 73 -3.54 -5.40 -11.60
CA TYR A 73 -4.07 -6.72 -11.33
C TYR A 73 -5.60 -6.73 -11.14
N SER A 74 -6.24 -5.58 -10.97
CA SER A 74 -7.69 -5.52 -10.72
C SER A 74 -8.54 -6.24 -11.79
N PRO A 75 -8.25 -6.17 -13.12
CA PRO A 75 -9.03 -6.91 -14.11
C PRO A 75 -8.81 -8.42 -14.03
N TYR A 76 -7.63 -8.85 -13.57
CA TYR A 76 -7.33 -10.27 -13.38
C TYR A 76 -8.12 -10.86 -12.20
N TYR A 77 -8.23 -10.12 -11.09
CA TYR A 77 -8.96 -10.58 -9.91
C TYR A 77 -10.48 -10.49 -10.03
N THR A 78 -10.97 -9.48 -10.75
CA THR A 78 -12.41 -9.15 -10.77
C THR A 78 -13.10 -9.52 -12.08
N ASN A 79 -12.35 -9.86 -13.12
CA ASN A 79 -12.87 -10.03 -14.48
C ASN A 79 -13.68 -8.80 -14.95
N SER A 80 -13.24 -7.60 -14.55
CA SER A 80 -13.90 -6.32 -14.80
C SER A 80 -12.90 -5.26 -15.24
N SER A 81 -13.33 -4.33 -16.08
CA SER A 81 -12.56 -3.13 -16.45
C SER A 81 -12.79 -1.96 -15.50
N LYS A 82 -13.49 -2.17 -14.38
CA LYS A 82 -13.71 -1.13 -13.37
C LYS A 82 -12.37 -0.71 -12.79
N ASP A 83 -12.20 0.60 -12.63
CA ASP A 83 -11.06 1.15 -11.91
C ASP A 83 -11.32 1.06 -10.41
N PHE A 84 -10.40 0.40 -9.69
CA PHE A 84 -10.42 0.23 -8.24
C PHE A 84 -9.30 1.03 -7.56
N GLY A 85 -8.62 1.92 -8.30
CA GLY A 85 -7.40 2.57 -7.83
C GLY A 85 -6.21 1.62 -7.83
N THR A 86 -5.19 1.97 -7.05
CA THR A 86 -3.98 1.16 -6.87
C THR A 86 -4.33 -0.08 -6.06
N VAL A 87 -4.30 -1.27 -6.65
CA VAL A 87 -4.63 -2.51 -5.93
C VAL A 87 -3.37 -3.22 -5.42
N HIS A 88 -3.55 -4.12 -4.46
CA HIS A 88 -2.45 -4.94 -3.95
C HIS A 88 -1.69 -5.61 -5.10
N ILE A 89 -0.35 -5.55 -5.03
CA ILE A 89 0.65 -6.08 -5.98
C ILE A 89 0.85 -5.29 -7.29
N ASP A 90 0.13 -4.17 -7.51
CA ASP A 90 0.34 -3.33 -8.69
C ASP A 90 1.76 -2.73 -8.73
N ASP A 91 2.36 -2.44 -7.58
CA ASP A 91 3.72 -1.93 -7.45
C ASP A 91 4.77 -2.89 -8.04
N SER A 92 4.52 -4.19 -7.98
CA SER A 92 5.39 -5.22 -8.56
C SER A 92 5.53 -5.09 -10.08
N LEU A 93 4.53 -4.53 -10.78
CA LEU A 93 4.58 -4.29 -12.22
C LEU A 93 5.64 -3.24 -12.60
N TYR A 94 6.05 -2.42 -11.62
CA TYR A 94 7.07 -1.38 -11.77
C TYR A 94 8.45 -1.82 -11.25
N LEU A 95 8.54 -3.00 -10.61
CA LEU A 95 9.77 -3.57 -10.10
C LEU A 95 10.27 -4.74 -10.96
N PHE A 96 9.35 -5.54 -11.48
CA PHE A 96 9.61 -6.72 -12.30
C PHE A 96 8.84 -6.65 -13.62
N ASN A 97 9.30 -7.41 -14.62
CA ASN A 97 8.48 -7.65 -15.79
C ASN A 97 7.22 -8.40 -15.36
N GLY A 98 6.05 -7.78 -15.55
CA GLY A 98 4.77 -8.38 -15.19
C GLY A 98 4.48 -9.67 -15.98
N PRO A 99 3.51 -10.49 -15.52
CA PRO A 99 3.04 -11.66 -16.25
C PRO A 99 2.65 -11.33 -17.70
N VAL A 100 2.92 -12.27 -18.61
CA VAL A 100 2.52 -12.14 -20.02
C VAL A 100 1.01 -11.90 -20.10
N GLY A 101 0.61 -10.85 -20.82
CA GLY A 101 -0.79 -10.46 -20.97
C GLY A 101 -1.31 -9.48 -19.92
N LEU A 102 -0.55 -9.23 -18.84
CA LEU A 102 -0.90 -8.24 -17.81
C LEU A 102 -0.15 -6.92 -17.98
N SER A 103 1.16 -7.00 -18.28
CA SER A 103 2.00 -5.84 -18.63
C SER A 103 2.74 -6.11 -19.93
N ASN A 104 2.77 -5.11 -20.81
CA ASN A 104 3.48 -5.17 -22.09
C ASN A 104 4.75 -4.29 -22.10
N GLY A 105 5.24 -3.95 -20.90
CA GLY A 105 6.33 -3.00 -20.71
C GLY A 105 5.89 -1.55 -20.94
N TYR A 106 6.84 -0.62 -20.75
CA TYR A 106 6.58 0.81 -20.78
C TYR A 106 7.37 1.49 -21.89
N ALA A 107 6.79 2.51 -22.51
CA ALA A 107 7.52 3.30 -23.50
C ALA A 107 8.67 4.04 -22.82
N LYS A 108 9.87 4.05 -23.43
CA LYS A 108 11.11 4.55 -22.79
C LYS A 108 11.05 5.98 -22.25
N GLN A 109 10.16 6.81 -22.78
CA GLN A 109 10.00 8.22 -22.39
C GLN A 109 8.69 8.47 -21.62
N SER A 110 8.02 7.42 -21.15
CA SER A 110 6.78 7.56 -20.40
C SER A 110 7.04 7.84 -18.91
N PRO A 111 6.06 8.40 -18.18
CA PRO A 111 6.14 8.53 -16.73
C PRO A 111 6.40 7.20 -16.02
N GLU A 112 5.85 6.10 -16.52
CA GLU A 112 6.04 4.76 -15.97
C GLU A 112 7.50 4.30 -16.13
N ALA A 113 8.15 4.57 -17.26
CA ALA A 113 9.56 4.24 -17.43
C ALA A 113 10.46 5.02 -16.46
N ALA A 114 10.11 6.27 -16.15
CA ALA A 114 10.79 7.06 -15.12
C ALA A 114 10.54 6.49 -13.71
N LEU A 115 9.29 6.09 -13.42
CA LEU A 115 8.93 5.44 -12.16
C LEU A 115 9.66 4.11 -11.97
N VAL A 116 9.66 3.22 -12.97
CA VAL A 116 10.41 1.94 -12.95
C VAL A 116 11.87 2.21 -12.63
N LYS A 117 12.50 3.17 -13.33
CA LYS A 117 13.91 3.50 -13.11
C LYS A 117 14.17 3.95 -11.68
N ARG A 118 13.30 4.79 -11.12
CA ARG A 118 13.39 5.29 -9.74
C ARG A 118 13.17 4.16 -8.73
N TYR A 119 12.10 3.39 -8.90
CA TYR A 119 11.67 2.32 -7.98
C TYR A 119 12.68 1.18 -7.94
N VAL A 120 13.15 0.70 -9.10
CA VAL A 120 14.22 -0.32 -9.17
C VAL A 120 15.50 0.19 -8.51
N ARG A 121 15.90 1.45 -8.78
CA ARG A 121 17.09 2.04 -8.17
C ARG A 121 16.98 2.12 -6.64
N LEU A 122 15.78 2.41 -6.12
CA LEU A 122 15.53 2.42 -4.68
C LEU A 122 15.86 1.07 -4.05
N TYR A 123 15.24 -0.01 -4.54
CA TYR A 123 15.47 -1.36 -4.00
C TYR A 123 16.91 -1.82 -4.21
N GLN A 124 17.50 -1.54 -5.37
CA GLN A 124 18.89 -1.86 -5.64
C GLN A 124 19.83 -1.17 -4.64
N SER A 125 19.70 0.15 -4.45
CA SER A 125 20.56 0.92 -3.55
C SER A 125 20.42 0.45 -2.11
N PHE A 126 19.18 0.15 -1.69
CA PHE A 126 18.91 -0.40 -0.36
C PHE A 126 19.52 -1.80 -0.18
N ALA A 127 19.42 -2.68 -1.18
CA ALA A 127 20.03 -4.00 -1.13
C ALA A 127 21.57 -3.96 -1.07
N GLU A 128 22.19 -3.00 -1.77
CA GLU A 128 23.65 -2.83 -1.81
C GLU A 128 24.19 -2.19 -0.53
N ASN A 129 23.50 -1.19 0.03
CA ASN A 129 24.07 -0.30 1.05
C ASN A 129 23.28 -0.25 2.37
N GLY A 130 22.09 -0.86 2.43
CA GLY A 130 21.15 -0.71 3.55
C GLY A 130 20.46 0.67 3.61
N TYR A 131 20.59 1.49 2.55
CA TYR A 131 19.99 2.83 2.43
C TYR A 131 19.82 3.20 0.95
N SER A 132 18.85 4.08 0.66
CA SER A 132 18.63 4.67 -0.66
C SER A 132 18.45 6.18 -0.52
N ASP A 133 19.13 6.96 -1.39
CA ASP A 133 18.97 8.42 -1.45
C ASP A 133 17.54 8.87 -1.76
N GLU A 134 16.69 7.97 -2.26
CA GLU A 134 15.26 8.26 -2.45
C GLU A 134 14.53 8.55 -1.13
N PHE A 135 15.06 8.10 0.01
CA PHE A 135 14.57 8.46 1.34
C PHE A 135 15.20 9.74 1.89
N ALA A 136 16.08 10.41 1.14
CA ALA A 136 16.69 11.64 1.60
C ALA A 136 15.63 12.73 1.82
N GLY A 137 15.53 13.22 3.04
CA GLY A 137 14.55 14.23 3.43
C GLY A 137 13.22 13.69 3.94
N ILE A 138 13.04 12.35 3.98
CA ILE A 138 11.95 11.72 4.72
C ILE A 138 12.38 11.60 6.19
N GLU A 139 11.58 12.15 7.11
CA GLU A 139 11.86 12.03 8.54
C GLU A 139 11.67 10.58 9.01
N GLU A 140 12.63 10.06 9.80
CA GLU A 140 12.47 8.75 10.42
C GLU A 140 11.26 8.74 11.38
N CYS A 141 10.47 7.67 11.32
CA CYS A 141 9.32 7.45 12.19
C CYS A 141 9.78 7.24 13.65
N ASN A 142 9.34 8.11 14.56
CA ASN A 142 9.75 8.15 15.96
C ASN A 142 8.59 8.58 16.89
N ASP A 143 8.84 8.69 18.19
CA ASP A 143 7.81 9.04 19.19
C ASP A 143 7.15 10.42 18.97
N LEU A 144 7.83 11.35 18.28
CA LEU A 144 7.34 12.72 18.06
C LEU A 144 6.36 12.82 16.89
N ASN A 145 6.56 12.00 15.84
CA ASN A 145 5.74 12.05 14.63
C ASN A 145 4.77 10.87 14.52
N PHE A 146 4.91 9.80 15.31
CA PHE A 146 3.92 8.72 15.36
C PHE A 146 2.55 9.21 15.86
N PRO A 147 1.42 8.82 15.22
CA PRO A 147 1.30 7.84 14.13
C PRO A 147 1.41 8.42 12.71
N ASN A 148 1.66 9.72 12.56
CA ASN A 148 1.73 10.45 11.30
C ASN A 148 3.16 10.43 10.70
N CYS A 149 3.76 9.26 10.63
CA CYS A 149 5.11 9.11 10.08
C CYS A 149 5.16 9.42 8.59
N GLU A 150 6.25 10.04 8.13
CA GLU A 150 6.45 10.30 6.72
C GLU A 150 6.78 9.01 5.95
N TYR A 151 6.37 8.98 4.69
CA TYR A 151 6.63 7.89 3.77
C TYR A 151 7.04 8.44 2.41
N LEU A 152 7.76 7.62 1.66
CA LEU A 152 8.09 7.87 0.26
C LEU A 152 6.90 7.59 -0.66
#